data_AF-A0A0M0K8W7-F1
#
_entry.id   AF-A0A0M0K8W7-F1
#
_cell.length_a   1.000
_cell.length_b   1.000
_cell.length_c   1.000
_cell.angle_alpha   90.00
_cell.angle_beta   90.00
_cell.angle_gamma   90.00
#
_symmetry.space_group_name_H-M   'P 1'
#
loop_
_entity.id
_entity.type
_entity.pdbx_description
1 polymer ?
#
loop_
_entity_poly.entity_id
_entity_poly.type
_entity_poly.pdbx_seq_one_letter_code
_entity_poly.pdbx_strand_id
1 'polypeptide(L)'
;MSDDFLHIGDFITVYDDVSDGYVGAHGISSNQVAMREVSDPLHPKLVAKEAVFVLLQQHNYASYRQMRSFLEREGLSAHAALSDPRYRQLCDAVDSERAHNRQEFNQTCGREVRYGMIVQLQQESSHKYLSVSRQPAELNADGRRVVLDAEAAESAWVRIMPRLRVHSEGEKVHVGDPVTLEHVQTGLRLMVDQRLPDGRCEVIATQQALTGFKLNLFRLHDDDASAHDTLLGSQP
;
A
#
# COMPACT_ATOMS: atom_id res chain seq x y z
N MET A 1 12.78 16.11 18.29
CA MET A 1 12.89 14.90 19.13
C MET A 1 13.09 13.76 18.16
N SER A 2 14.02 12.84 18.45
CA SER A 2 14.57 11.83 17.55
C SER A 2 13.50 11.11 16.73
N ASP A 3 13.46 11.45 15.44
CA ASP A 3 12.51 10.99 14.44
C ASP A 3 12.99 9.66 13.81
N ASP A 4 13.43 8.76 14.68
CA ASP A 4 14.19 7.57 14.27
C ASP A 4 13.28 6.40 13.91
N PHE A 5 11.99 6.46 14.23
CA PHE A 5 11.02 5.39 14.06
C PHE A 5 9.87 5.79 13.14
N LEU A 6 9.32 4.81 12.41
CA LEU A 6 8.13 5.00 11.59
C LEU A 6 6.86 4.99 12.46
N HIS A 7 5.89 5.82 12.10
CA HIS A 7 4.58 5.90 12.72
C HIS A 7 3.45 5.70 11.71
N ILE A 8 2.29 5.25 12.19
CA ILE A 8 1.06 5.25 11.40
C ILE A 8 0.71 6.70 11.03
N GLY A 9 0.38 6.92 9.76
CA GLY A 9 0.07 8.21 9.17
C GLY A 9 1.26 8.90 8.54
N ASP A 10 2.49 8.41 8.73
CA ASP A 10 3.67 9.01 8.11
C ASP A 10 3.63 8.85 6.58
N PHE A 11 4.11 9.88 5.89
CA PHE A 11 4.38 9.84 4.47
C PHE A 11 5.79 9.31 4.29
N ILE A 12 5.91 8.22 3.55
CA ILE A 12 7.16 7.49 3.36
C ILE A 12 7.45 7.27 1.88
N THR A 13 8.70 6.98 1.59
CA THR A 13 9.14 6.42 0.31
C THR A 13 9.64 4.99 0.51
N VAL A 14 9.47 4.16 -0.51
CA VAL A 14 9.92 2.76 -0.50
C VAL A 14 11.09 2.65 -1.47
N TYR A 15 12.30 2.49 -0.95
CA TYR A 15 13.55 2.51 -1.71
C TYR A 15 14.16 1.12 -1.86
N ASP A 16 14.73 0.80 -3.02
CA ASP A 16 15.52 -0.42 -3.25
C ASP A 16 16.98 -0.05 -3.56
N ASP A 17 17.92 -0.52 -2.73
CA ASP A 17 19.35 -0.21 -2.89
C ASP A 17 19.97 -0.85 -4.15
N VAL A 18 19.42 -1.99 -4.60
CA VAL A 18 19.99 -2.75 -5.72
C VAL A 18 19.67 -2.07 -7.05
N SER A 19 18.43 -1.59 -7.19
CA SER A 19 17.93 -0.92 -8.38
C SER A 19 18.14 0.60 -8.35
N ASP A 20 18.62 1.12 -7.22
CA ASP A 20 18.89 2.55 -6.98
C ASP A 20 17.69 3.45 -7.33
N GLY A 21 16.54 3.17 -6.69
CA GLY A 21 15.30 3.87 -7.01
C GLY A 21 14.18 3.70 -6.01
N TYR A 22 13.08 4.40 -6.27
CA TYR A 22 11.86 4.37 -5.46
C TYR A 22 10.76 3.56 -6.13
N VAL A 23 9.99 2.80 -5.37
CA VAL A 23 8.73 2.22 -5.84
C VAL A 23 7.75 3.36 -6.11
N GLY A 24 7.08 3.36 -7.26
CA GLY A 24 6.06 4.35 -7.57
C GLY A 24 5.22 4.00 -8.80
N ALA A 25 4.29 4.88 -9.16
CA ALA A 25 3.51 4.75 -10.38
C ALA A 25 4.24 5.32 -11.60
N HIS A 26 3.89 4.79 -12.78
CA HIS A 26 4.22 5.44 -14.05
C HIS A 26 3.12 6.44 -14.44
N GLY A 27 3.07 7.59 -13.76
CA GLY A 27 2.03 8.60 -13.97
C GLY A 27 0.82 8.44 -13.05
N ILE A 28 0.11 9.54 -12.78
CA ILE A 28 -1.05 9.61 -11.87
C ILE A 28 -2.20 8.66 -12.25
N SER A 29 -2.46 8.47 -13.54
CA SER A 29 -3.57 7.62 -14.02
C SER A 29 -3.22 6.13 -14.09
N SER A 30 -1.93 5.79 -14.03
CA SER A 30 -1.49 4.41 -14.18
C SER A 30 -1.70 3.60 -12.90
N ASN A 31 -2.11 2.34 -13.07
CA ASN A 31 -2.14 1.35 -11.98
C ASN A 31 -0.85 0.53 -11.92
N GLN A 32 0.07 0.72 -12.87
CA GLN A 32 1.30 -0.04 -12.94
C GLN A 32 2.33 0.55 -11.97
N VAL A 33 2.87 -0.33 -11.13
CA VAL A 33 3.93 -0.01 -10.17
C VAL A 33 5.27 -0.42 -10.78
N ALA A 34 6.22 0.50 -10.76
CA ALA A 34 7.57 0.28 -11.26
C ALA A 34 8.57 1.09 -10.44
N MET A 35 9.85 0.78 -10.63
CA MET A 35 10.93 1.59 -10.06
C MET A 35 11.04 2.94 -10.77
N ARG A 36 11.23 3.98 -9.97
CA ARG A 36 11.44 5.36 -10.36
C ARG A 36 12.88 5.74 -10.03
N GLU A 37 13.61 6.17 -11.05
CA GLU A 37 14.98 6.64 -10.89
C GLU A 37 15.04 7.86 -9.96
N VAL A 38 16.11 7.94 -9.17
CA VAL A 38 16.37 9.07 -8.28
C VAL A 38 16.73 10.27 -9.15
N SER A 39 15.86 11.29 -9.21
CA SER A 39 16.12 12.49 -10.00
C SER A 39 17.28 13.34 -9.43
N ASP A 40 17.50 13.30 -8.11
CA ASP A 40 18.67 13.88 -7.44
C ASP A 40 18.88 13.23 -6.05
N PRO A 41 19.98 12.46 -5.85
CA PRO A 41 20.30 11.80 -4.57
C PRO A 41 20.53 12.77 -3.40
N LEU A 42 20.89 14.03 -3.69
CA LEU A 42 21.18 15.05 -2.67
C LEU A 42 19.91 15.78 -2.19
N HIS A 43 18.80 15.63 -2.90
CA HIS A 43 17.56 16.35 -2.64
C HIS A 43 16.34 15.43 -2.61
N PRO A 44 16.15 14.63 -1.54
CA PRO A 44 15.01 13.72 -1.38
C PRO A 44 13.63 14.41 -1.40
N LYS A 45 13.55 15.73 -1.26
CA LYS A 45 12.30 16.49 -1.45
C LYS A 45 11.87 16.63 -2.91
N LEU A 46 12.73 16.26 -3.86
CA LEU A 46 12.40 16.19 -5.28
C LEU A 46 11.82 14.82 -5.70
N VAL A 47 11.60 13.92 -4.74
CA VAL A 47 10.90 12.66 -5.01
C VAL A 47 9.50 12.99 -5.53
N ALA A 48 9.17 12.44 -6.70
CA ALA A 48 7.86 12.62 -7.30
C ALA A 48 6.78 12.10 -6.34
N LYS A 49 5.66 12.82 -6.22
CA LYS A 49 4.50 12.39 -5.40
C LYS A 49 4.00 10.99 -5.75
N GLU A 50 4.27 10.54 -6.96
CA GLU A 50 3.97 9.19 -7.46
C GLU A 50 4.78 8.08 -6.77
N ALA A 51 5.81 8.42 -6.00
CA ALA A 51 6.64 7.52 -5.21
C ALA A 51 6.47 7.72 -3.68
N VAL A 52 5.52 8.56 -3.28
CA VAL A 52 5.20 8.83 -1.88
C VAL A 52 3.96 8.05 -1.47
N PHE A 53 4.04 7.38 -0.33
CA PHE A 53 2.95 6.59 0.24
C PHE A 53 2.67 7.01 1.67
N VAL A 54 1.40 7.03 2.05
CA VAL A 54 0.96 7.13 3.44
C VAL A 54 0.92 5.73 4.03
N LEU A 55 1.57 5.55 5.18
CA LEU A 55 1.56 4.31 5.93
C LEU A 55 0.31 4.26 6.82
N LEU A 56 -0.62 3.35 6.50
CA LEU A 56 -1.89 3.20 7.20
C LEU A 56 -1.92 1.89 8.00
N GLN A 57 -2.68 1.85 9.08
CA GLN A 57 -3.00 0.59 9.75
C GLN A 57 -3.92 -0.27 8.86
N GLN A 58 -4.06 -1.55 9.22
CA GLN A 58 -4.99 -2.46 8.57
C GLN A 58 -6.44 -1.97 8.70
N HIS A 59 -7.11 -1.72 7.57
CA HIS A 59 -8.55 -1.50 7.51
C HIS A 59 -9.36 -2.81 7.50
N ASN A 60 -10.60 -2.75 7.98
CA ASN A 60 -11.58 -3.82 7.85
C ASN A 60 -12.34 -3.70 6.51
N TYR A 61 -12.59 -4.84 5.88
CA TYR A 61 -13.26 -4.97 4.57
C TYR A 61 -14.38 -6.03 4.58
N ALA A 62 -14.90 -6.40 5.75
CA ALA A 62 -15.87 -7.48 5.89
C ALA A 62 -17.18 -7.18 5.15
N SER A 63 -17.72 -5.97 5.30
CA SER A 63 -18.94 -5.50 4.68
C SER A 63 -18.74 -5.31 3.19
N TYR A 64 -17.60 -4.73 2.79
CA TYR A 64 -17.23 -4.60 1.38
C TYR A 64 -17.15 -5.96 0.67
N ARG A 65 -16.56 -6.95 1.34
CA ARG A 65 -16.51 -8.34 0.84
C ARG A 65 -17.89 -8.94 0.68
N GLN A 66 -18.80 -8.74 1.65
CA GLN A 66 -20.18 -9.21 1.54
C GLN A 66 -20.91 -8.55 0.36
N MET A 67 -20.76 -7.24 0.16
CA MET A 67 -21.31 -6.52 -0.98
C MET A 67 -20.79 -7.07 -2.31
N ARG A 68 -19.47 -7.29 -2.42
CA ARG A 68 -18.85 -7.87 -3.61
C ARG A 68 -19.35 -9.28 -3.90
N SER A 69 -19.36 -10.16 -2.89
CA SER A 69 -19.87 -11.52 -3.05
C SER A 69 -21.35 -11.56 -3.43
N PHE A 70 -22.17 -10.60 -2.97
CA PHE A 70 -23.55 -10.46 -3.42
C PHE A 70 -23.62 -10.16 -4.92
N LEU A 71 -22.89 -9.15 -5.41
CA LEU A 71 -22.88 -8.81 -6.83
C LEU A 71 -22.41 -9.97 -7.71
N GLU A 72 -21.35 -10.66 -7.29
CA GLU A 72 -20.81 -11.83 -8.00
C GLU A 72 -21.82 -12.98 -8.05
N ARG A 73 -22.51 -13.26 -6.95
CA ARG A 73 -23.49 -14.36 -6.86
C ARG A 73 -24.73 -14.10 -7.71
N GLU A 74 -25.23 -12.87 -7.69
CA GLU A 74 -26.41 -12.49 -8.48
C GLU A 74 -26.05 -12.20 -9.95
N GLY A 75 -24.76 -12.13 -10.30
CA GLY A 75 -24.29 -11.79 -11.64
C GLY A 75 -24.65 -10.37 -12.06
N LEU A 76 -24.83 -9.47 -11.09
CA LEU A 76 -25.29 -8.10 -11.31
C LEU A 76 -24.11 -7.13 -11.37
N SER A 77 -24.19 -6.15 -12.26
CA SER A 77 -23.37 -4.95 -12.13
C SER A 77 -23.88 -4.10 -10.95
N ALA A 78 -22.99 -3.28 -10.36
CA ALA A 78 -23.38 -2.35 -9.30
C ALA A 78 -24.57 -1.48 -9.69
N HIS A 79 -24.59 -0.98 -10.94
CA HIS A 79 -25.68 -0.17 -11.46
C HIS A 79 -27.01 -0.94 -11.55
N ALA A 80 -26.98 -2.20 -11.98
CA ALA A 80 -28.18 -3.03 -12.05
C ALA A 80 -28.73 -3.39 -10.66
N ALA A 81 -27.85 -3.50 -9.66
CA ALA A 81 -28.22 -3.84 -8.29
C ALA A 81 -28.78 -2.66 -7.48
N LEU A 82 -28.68 -1.41 -7.96
CA LEU A 82 -29.15 -0.20 -7.24
C LEU A 82 -30.65 -0.23 -6.88
N SER A 83 -31.46 -1.01 -7.59
CA SER A 83 -32.89 -1.16 -7.31
C SER A 83 -33.19 -2.22 -6.25
N ASP A 84 -32.24 -3.10 -5.92
CA ASP A 84 -32.40 -4.14 -4.90
C ASP A 84 -32.20 -3.54 -3.49
N PRO A 85 -33.21 -3.60 -2.60
CA PRO A 85 -33.07 -3.11 -1.23
C PRO A 85 -31.93 -3.76 -0.44
N ARG A 86 -31.61 -5.04 -0.73
CA ARG A 86 -30.51 -5.77 -0.08
C ARG A 86 -29.16 -5.18 -0.48
N TYR A 87 -29.00 -4.80 -1.75
CA TYR A 87 -27.78 -4.17 -2.22
C TYR A 87 -27.58 -2.80 -1.57
N ARG A 88 -28.64 -2.00 -1.43
CA ARG A 88 -28.56 -0.71 -0.72
C ARG A 88 -28.14 -0.87 0.74
N GLN A 89 -28.71 -1.83 1.45
CA GLN A 89 -28.30 -2.14 2.82
C GLN A 89 -26.84 -2.55 2.92
N LEU A 90 -26.33 -3.30 1.93
CA LEU A 90 -24.92 -3.64 1.86
C LEU A 90 -24.05 -2.40 1.60
N CYS A 91 -24.47 -1.48 0.72
CA CYS A 91 -23.77 -0.20 0.51
C CYS A 91 -23.71 0.63 1.81
N ASP A 92 -24.83 0.77 2.53
CA ASP A 92 -24.88 1.49 3.81
C ASP A 92 -23.92 0.86 4.86
N ALA A 93 -23.81 -0.47 4.86
CA ALA A 93 -22.88 -1.19 5.71
C ALA A 93 -21.41 -0.95 5.30
N VAL A 94 -21.10 -0.88 4.00
CA VAL A 94 -19.77 -0.52 3.50
C VAL A 94 -19.40 0.91 3.92
N ASP A 95 -20.32 1.85 3.82
CA ASP A 95 -20.05 3.24 4.20
C ASP A 95 -19.86 3.39 5.72
N SER A 96 -20.62 2.63 6.50
CA SER A 96 -20.43 2.52 7.96
C SER A 96 -19.07 1.90 8.31
N GLU A 97 -18.64 0.86 7.59
CA GLU A 97 -17.31 0.24 7.73
C GLU A 97 -16.19 1.22 7.38
N ARG A 98 -16.32 1.99 6.30
CA ARG A 98 -15.36 3.04 5.93
C ARG A 98 -15.28 4.13 7.00
N ALA A 99 -16.42 4.55 7.57
CA ALA A 99 -16.44 5.50 8.66
C ALA A 99 -15.75 4.96 9.92
N HIS A 100 -15.93 3.68 10.22
CA HIS A 100 -15.23 3.01 11.32
C HIS A 100 -13.71 2.96 11.08
N ASN A 101 -13.26 2.57 9.88
CA ASN A 101 -11.84 2.55 9.52
C ASN A 101 -11.20 3.94 9.67
N ARG A 102 -11.92 5.01 9.29
CA ARG A 102 -11.48 6.40 9.52
C ARG A 102 -11.34 6.74 11.00
N GLN A 103 -12.31 6.34 11.80
CA GLN A 103 -12.27 6.56 13.24
C GLN A 103 -11.10 5.81 13.89
N GLU A 104 -10.83 4.57 13.46
CA GLU A 104 -9.66 3.81 13.92
C GLU A 104 -8.35 4.46 13.49
N PHE A 105 -8.25 4.92 12.24
CA PHE A 105 -7.08 5.67 11.75
C PHE A 105 -6.76 6.86 12.64
N ASN A 106 -7.76 7.68 12.94
CA ASN A 106 -7.57 8.86 13.79
C ASN A 106 -7.11 8.51 15.22
N GLN A 107 -7.43 7.31 15.72
CA GLN A 107 -6.99 6.82 17.04
C GLN A 107 -5.60 6.16 17.01
N THR A 108 -5.16 5.68 15.84
CA THR A 108 -3.89 4.99 15.67
C THR A 108 -2.82 5.83 15.00
N CYS A 109 -3.17 6.94 14.36
CA CYS A 109 -2.23 7.92 13.81
C CYS A 109 -1.21 8.35 14.88
N GLY A 110 0.05 8.43 14.49
CA GLY A 110 1.18 8.71 15.39
C GLY A 110 1.62 7.54 16.26
N ARG A 111 0.99 6.35 16.18
CA ARG A 111 1.50 5.15 16.86
C ARG A 111 2.68 4.56 16.10
N GLU A 112 3.69 4.12 16.84
CA GLU A 112 4.90 3.50 16.31
C GLU A 112 4.59 2.20 15.56
N VAL A 113 5.19 2.06 14.38
CA VAL A 113 5.15 0.87 13.54
C VAL A 113 6.12 -0.18 14.10
N ARG A 114 5.66 -1.43 14.14
CA ARG A 114 6.45 -2.56 14.63
C ARG A 114 6.60 -3.64 13.57
N TYR A 115 7.72 -4.35 13.59
CA TYR A 115 7.92 -5.55 12.79
C TYR A 115 6.83 -6.60 13.11
N GLY A 116 6.33 -7.27 12.07
CA GLY A 116 5.21 -8.20 12.16
C GLY A 116 3.82 -7.55 12.05
N MET A 117 3.74 -6.21 12.11
CA MET A 117 2.47 -5.49 11.98
C MET A 117 1.96 -5.49 10.53
N ILE A 118 0.64 -5.62 10.38
CA ILE A 118 -0.05 -5.49 9.09
C ILE A 118 -0.37 -4.02 8.86
N VAL A 119 0.03 -3.52 7.70
CA VAL A 119 -0.16 -2.13 7.26
C VAL A 119 -0.71 -2.10 5.84
N GLN A 120 -1.07 -0.91 5.40
CA GLN A 120 -1.42 -0.61 4.02
C GLN A 120 -0.62 0.61 3.56
N LEU A 121 -0.25 0.63 2.28
CA LEU A 121 0.47 1.74 1.68
C LEU A 121 -0.45 2.40 0.65
N GLN A 122 -0.86 3.64 0.91
CA GLN A 122 -1.70 4.41 0.00
C GLN A 122 -0.87 5.48 -0.70
N GLN A 123 -0.87 5.52 -2.02
CA GLN A 123 -0.11 6.52 -2.77
C GLN A 123 -0.72 7.93 -2.59
N GLU A 124 0.12 8.93 -2.30
CA GLU A 124 -0.31 10.31 -2.09
C GLU A 124 -1.01 10.90 -3.32
N SER A 125 -0.50 10.65 -4.53
CA SER A 125 -0.98 11.30 -5.76
C SER A 125 -2.30 10.76 -6.31
N SER A 126 -2.60 9.47 -6.12
CA SER A 126 -3.79 8.83 -6.69
C SER A 126 -4.79 8.31 -5.64
N HIS A 127 -4.40 8.31 -4.36
CA HIS A 127 -5.16 7.70 -3.26
C HIS A 127 -5.45 6.19 -3.44
N LYS A 128 -4.76 5.54 -4.37
CA LYS A 128 -4.84 4.08 -4.57
C LYS A 128 -3.88 3.36 -3.64
N TYR A 129 -4.21 2.12 -3.32
CA TYR A 129 -3.41 1.28 -2.43
C TYR A 129 -2.45 0.40 -3.21
N LEU A 130 -1.23 0.26 -2.72
CA LEU A 130 -0.28 -0.74 -3.20
C LEU A 130 -0.83 -2.14 -2.88
N SER A 131 -1.06 -2.93 -3.91
CA SER A 131 -1.82 -4.19 -3.81
C SER A 131 -1.19 -5.29 -4.64
N VAL A 132 -1.26 -6.52 -4.16
CA VAL A 132 -0.80 -7.68 -4.95
C VAL A 132 -1.96 -8.23 -5.77
N SER A 133 -1.83 -8.13 -7.09
CA SER A 133 -2.83 -8.64 -8.03
C SER A 133 -2.85 -10.17 -8.05
N ARG A 134 -3.99 -10.74 -8.43
CA ARG A 134 -4.09 -12.16 -8.77
C ARG A 134 -3.43 -12.48 -10.11
N GLN A 135 -3.13 -11.49 -10.94
CA GLN A 135 -2.47 -11.68 -12.23
C GLN A 135 -0.97 -12.00 -12.05
N PRO A 136 -0.40 -12.88 -12.88
CA PRO A 136 1.05 -13.11 -12.88
C PRO A 136 1.82 -11.84 -13.29
N ALA A 137 3.08 -11.75 -12.88
CA ALA A 137 3.98 -10.69 -13.33
C ALA A 137 4.34 -10.84 -14.82
N GLU A 138 4.92 -9.80 -15.44
CA GLU A 138 5.19 -9.81 -16.89
C GLU A 138 6.31 -10.78 -17.27
N LEU A 139 7.40 -10.78 -16.50
CA LEU A 139 8.56 -11.63 -16.74
C LEU A 139 8.64 -12.84 -15.81
N ASN A 140 7.99 -12.76 -14.64
CA ASN A 140 8.05 -13.80 -13.62
C ASN A 140 6.71 -14.53 -13.50
N ALA A 141 6.60 -15.70 -14.15
CA ALA A 141 5.38 -16.49 -14.15
C ALA A 141 4.95 -17.01 -12.76
N ASP A 142 5.92 -17.21 -11.86
CA ASP A 142 5.68 -17.65 -10.47
C ASP A 142 5.39 -16.46 -9.54
N GLY A 143 5.71 -15.25 -9.98
CA GLY A 143 5.43 -14.00 -9.30
C GLY A 143 4.03 -13.46 -9.59
N ARG A 144 3.54 -12.63 -8.68
CA ARG A 144 2.32 -11.84 -8.85
C ARG A 144 2.68 -10.40 -9.14
N ARG A 145 1.91 -9.75 -10.00
CA ARG A 145 2.07 -8.32 -10.27
C ARG A 145 1.66 -7.48 -9.06
N VAL A 146 2.45 -6.45 -8.75
CA VAL A 146 2.06 -5.40 -7.79
C VAL A 146 1.46 -4.22 -8.55
N VAL A 147 0.31 -3.74 -8.09
CA VAL A 147 -0.46 -2.67 -8.75
C VAL A 147 -0.94 -1.64 -7.74
N LEU A 148 -1.35 -0.48 -8.23
CA LEU A 148 -2.15 0.48 -7.48
C LEU A 148 -3.63 0.24 -7.75
N ASP A 149 -4.39 -0.06 -6.70
CA ASP A 149 -5.82 -0.34 -6.79
C ASP A 149 -6.60 0.56 -5.80
N ALA A 150 -7.64 1.22 -6.30
CA ALA A 150 -8.55 2.02 -5.47
C ALA A 150 -9.46 1.15 -4.59
N GLU A 151 -9.70 -0.09 -5.02
CA GLU A 151 -10.64 -1.04 -4.41
C GLU A 151 -9.93 -2.30 -3.89
N ALA A 152 -8.66 -2.13 -3.51
CA ALA A 152 -7.74 -3.19 -3.14
C ALA A 152 -8.24 -4.15 -2.04
N ALA A 153 -9.07 -3.66 -1.12
CA ALA A 153 -9.53 -4.39 0.05
C ALA A 153 -8.36 -5.11 0.75
N GLU A 154 -8.53 -6.40 1.04
CA GLU A 154 -7.52 -7.22 1.71
C GLU A 154 -6.22 -7.35 0.90
N SER A 155 -6.24 -7.21 -0.44
CA SER A 155 -5.04 -7.40 -1.29
C SER A 155 -3.98 -6.30 -1.14
N ALA A 156 -4.33 -5.23 -0.42
CA ALA A 156 -3.39 -4.19 0.00
C ALA A 156 -2.72 -4.48 1.35
N TRP A 157 -3.09 -5.56 2.04
CA TRP A 157 -2.50 -5.89 3.32
C TRP A 157 -1.09 -6.43 3.14
N VAL A 158 -0.13 -5.68 3.67
CA VAL A 158 1.27 -6.07 3.71
C VAL A 158 1.77 -6.07 5.15
N ARG A 159 2.58 -7.06 5.49
CA ARG A 159 3.25 -7.17 6.78
C ARG A 159 4.67 -6.65 6.64
N ILE A 160 5.07 -5.73 7.52
CA ILE A 160 6.46 -5.24 7.57
C ILE A 160 7.28 -6.26 8.36
N MET A 161 8.18 -6.96 7.67
CA MET A 161 9.04 -8.00 8.27
C MET A 161 10.50 -7.53 8.29
N PRO A 162 11.28 -7.90 9.32
CA PRO A 162 12.70 -7.58 9.35
C PRO A 162 13.43 -8.36 8.26
N ARG A 163 14.27 -7.70 7.46
CA ARG A 163 15.09 -8.40 6.45
C ARG A 163 16.33 -9.03 7.08
N LEU A 164 16.94 -8.33 8.04
CA LEU A 164 18.15 -8.75 8.72
C LEU A 164 17.81 -9.38 10.08
N ARG A 165 18.61 -10.36 10.50
CA ARG A 165 18.41 -11.09 11.77
C ARG A 165 18.69 -10.28 13.04
N VAL A 166 19.03 -9.01 12.90
CA VAL A 166 19.29 -8.10 14.03
C VAL A 166 18.00 -7.58 14.66
N HIS A 167 16.87 -7.68 13.95
CA HIS A 167 15.56 -7.30 14.42
C HIS A 167 14.62 -8.50 14.53
N SER A 168 13.72 -8.44 15.49
CA SER A 168 12.67 -9.44 15.72
C SER A 168 11.27 -8.82 15.58
N GLU A 169 10.26 -9.66 15.32
CA GLU A 169 8.86 -9.21 15.35
C GLU A 169 8.50 -8.59 16.71
N GLY A 170 7.71 -7.51 16.68
CA GLY A 170 7.31 -6.73 17.85
C GLY A 170 8.24 -5.58 18.21
N GLU A 171 9.48 -5.54 17.68
CA GLU A 171 10.37 -4.39 17.78
C GLU A 171 9.90 -3.24 16.88
N LYS A 172 10.27 -2.01 17.24
CA LYS A 172 9.95 -0.81 16.46
C LYS A 172 10.78 -0.78 15.17
N VAL A 173 10.21 -0.28 14.10
CA VAL A 173 10.89 -0.16 12.79
C VAL A 173 11.59 1.19 12.71
N HIS A 174 12.91 1.21 12.55
CA HIS A 174 13.62 2.48 12.33
C HIS A 174 13.47 2.95 10.88
N VAL A 175 13.50 4.26 10.69
CA VAL A 175 13.54 4.88 9.38
C VAL A 175 14.82 4.43 8.66
N GLY A 176 14.66 3.94 7.42
CA GLY A 176 15.78 3.48 6.60
C GLY A 176 16.28 2.06 6.89
N ASP A 177 15.71 1.37 7.87
CA ASP A 177 16.04 -0.04 8.09
C ASP A 177 15.60 -0.90 6.90
N PRO A 178 16.40 -1.90 6.50
CA PRO A 178 16.01 -2.83 5.46
C PRO A 178 14.90 -3.76 5.95
N VAL A 179 13.77 -3.71 5.26
CA VAL A 179 12.56 -4.48 5.53
C VAL A 179 12.18 -5.37 4.35
N THR A 180 11.35 -6.37 4.64
CA THR A 180 10.62 -7.16 3.65
C THR A 180 9.14 -6.83 3.78
N LEU A 181 8.48 -6.51 2.67
CA LEU A 181 7.03 -6.35 2.65
C LEU A 181 6.41 -7.68 2.21
N GLU A 182 5.68 -8.32 3.12
CA GLU A 182 5.05 -9.62 2.88
C GLU A 182 3.55 -9.48 2.70
N HIS A 183 3.03 -9.89 1.55
CA HIS A 183 1.60 -9.88 1.28
C HIS A 183 0.86 -10.90 2.15
N VAL A 184 -0.14 -10.43 2.88
CA VAL A 184 -0.75 -11.21 3.97
C VAL A 184 -1.48 -12.45 3.46
N GLN A 185 -2.27 -12.38 2.38
CA GLN A 185 -3.07 -13.55 1.98
C GLN A 185 -2.25 -14.65 1.30
N THR A 186 -1.14 -14.30 0.64
CA THR A 186 -0.37 -15.29 -0.14
C THR A 186 0.98 -15.64 0.49
N GLY A 187 1.45 -14.86 1.47
CA GLY A 187 2.79 -14.99 2.04
C GLY A 187 3.92 -14.64 1.06
N LEU A 188 3.58 -14.09 -0.12
CA LEU A 188 4.57 -13.65 -1.11
C LEU A 188 5.22 -12.36 -0.65
N ARG A 189 6.50 -12.19 -0.97
CA ARG A 189 7.29 -11.02 -0.58
C ARG A 189 7.53 -10.13 -1.78
N LEU A 190 7.36 -8.84 -1.60
CA LEU A 190 7.60 -7.87 -2.64
C LEU A 190 9.11 -7.78 -2.93
N MET A 191 9.45 -7.63 -4.20
CA MET A 191 10.80 -7.35 -4.67
C MET A 191 10.76 -6.60 -6.01
N VAL A 192 11.89 -6.04 -6.40
CA VAL A 192 12.08 -5.51 -7.75
C VAL A 192 12.51 -6.64 -8.69
N ASP A 193 11.79 -6.83 -9.79
CA ASP A 193 12.14 -7.81 -10.82
C ASP A 193 13.12 -7.23 -11.86
N GLN A 194 13.55 -8.09 -12.78
CA GLN A 194 14.43 -7.70 -13.87
C GLN A 194 13.86 -6.57 -14.74
N ARG A 195 14.77 -5.84 -15.37
CA ARG A 195 14.43 -4.71 -16.24
C ARG A 195 13.70 -5.22 -17.49
N LEU A 196 12.49 -4.69 -17.71
CA LEU A 196 11.66 -4.92 -18.90
C LEU A 196 12.33 -4.36 -20.17
N PRO A 197 11.92 -4.83 -21.37
CA PRO A 197 12.47 -4.33 -22.64
C PRO A 197 12.30 -2.83 -22.87
N ASP A 198 11.31 -2.20 -22.22
CA ASP A 198 11.06 -0.76 -22.26
C ASP A 198 11.91 0.03 -21.24
N GLY A 199 12.80 -0.65 -20.51
CA GLY A 199 13.70 -0.04 -19.55
C GLY A 199 13.10 0.17 -18.16
N ARG A 200 11.87 -0.26 -17.88
CA ARG A 200 11.27 -0.19 -16.53
C ARG A 200 11.66 -1.42 -15.69
N CYS A 201 11.74 -1.28 -14.37
CA CYS A 201 11.82 -2.44 -13.48
C CYS A 201 10.47 -2.64 -12.79
N GLU A 202 9.83 -3.78 -13.03
CA GLU A 202 8.53 -4.12 -12.42
C GLU A 202 8.71 -4.45 -10.93
N VAL A 203 7.75 -4.07 -10.11
CA VAL A 203 7.68 -4.54 -8.71
C VAL A 203 6.73 -5.73 -8.67
N ILE A 204 7.21 -6.85 -8.14
CA ILE A 204 6.48 -8.12 -8.11
C ILE A 204 6.41 -8.67 -6.69
N ALA A 205 5.48 -9.58 -6.43
CA ALA A 205 5.44 -10.38 -5.21
C ALA A 205 5.75 -11.84 -5.52
N THR A 206 6.75 -12.42 -4.87
CA THR A 206 7.21 -13.81 -5.11
C THR A 206 7.66 -14.51 -3.82
N GLN A 207 7.74 -15.84 -3.82
CA GLN A 207 8.28 -16.62 -2.70
C GLN A 207 9.81 -16.44 -2.56
N GLN A 208 10.51 -16.21 -3.68
CA GLN A 208 11.96 -16.14 -3.73
C GLN A 208 12.46 -14.68 -3.73
N ALA A 209 11.96 -13.85 -2.83
CA ALA A 209 12.36 -12.44 -2.77
C ALA A 209 13.84 -12.29 -2.35
N LEU A 210 14.65 -11.84 -3.32
CA LEU A 210 16.10 -11.66 -3.16
C LEU A 210 16.46 -10.28 -2.63
N THR A 211 15.66 -9.26 -2.94
CA THR A 211 15.87 -7.88 -2.47
C THR A 211 14.95 -7.53 -1.30
N GLY A 212 15.20 -6.40 -0.68
CA GLY A 212 14.38 -5.81 0.38
C GLY A 212 14.32 -4.31 0.17
N PHE A 213 13.44 -3.64 0.92
CA PHE A 213 13.23 -2.21 0.78
C PHE A 213 13.69 -1.46 2.01
N LYS A 214 14.05 -0.19 1.84
CA LYS A 214 14.18 0.77 2.94
C LYS A 214 12.97 1.69 2.93
N LEU A 215 12.33 1.82 4.09
CA LEU A 215 11.22 2.76 4.26
C LEU A 215 11.79 4.06 4.83
N ASN A 216 11.82 5.11 4.02
CA ASN A 216 12.37 6.41 4.41
C ASN A 216 11.26 7.41 4.65
N LEU A 217 11.39 8.22 5.69
CA LEU A 217 10.44 9.28 6.01
C LEU A 217 10.52 10.39 4.95
N PHE A 218 9.36 10.79 4.43
CA PHE A 218 9.19 11.93 3.51
C PHE A 218 8.56 13.13 4.21
N ARG A 219 7.51 12.89 5.01
CA ARG A 219 6.82 13.88 5.84
C ARG A 219 6.14 13.20 7.03
N LEU A 220 6.08 13.89 8.16
CA LEU A 220 5.37 13.44 9.35
C LEU A 220 3.85 13.50 9.20
N HIS A 221 3.17 12.63 9.93
CA HIS A 221 1.70 12.60 10.03
C HIS A 221 1.08 13.92 10.54
N ASP A 222 1.78 14.67 11.40
CA ASP A 222 1.24 15.88 12.06
C ASP A 222 1.29 17.15 11.17
N ASP A 223 2.03 17.14 10.06
CA ASP A 223 2.23 18.35 9.24
C ASP A 223 0.98 18.75 8.41
N ASP A 224 -0.04 17.89 8.29
CA ASP A 224 -1.24 18.15 7.50
C ASP A 224 -2.53 17.61 8.16
N ALA A 225 -3.03 18.31 9.18
CA ALA A 225 -4.36 18.03 9.76
C ALA A 225 -5.51 18.03 8.72
N SER A 226 -5.33 18.71 7.57
CA SER A 226 -6.29 18.77 6.47
C SER A 226 -6.15 17.66 5.41
N ALA A 227 -5.01 16.98 5.30
CA ALA A 227 -4.81 15.92 4.30
C ALA A 227 -5.49 14.60 4.71
N HIS A 228 -5.55 14.33 6.02
CA HIS A 228 -6.17 13.12 6.59
C HIS A 228 -7.64 12.95 6.17
N ASP A 229 -8.36 14.06 5.99
CA ASP A 229 -9.78 14.06 5.56
C ASP A 229 -9.93 13.74 4.05
N THR A 230 -8.87 13.96 3.27
CA THR A 230 -8.83 13.67 1.82
C THR A 230 -8.32 12.25 1.54
N LEU A 231 -7.39 11.74 2.37
CA LEU A 231 -6.75 10.43 2.20
C LEU A 231 -7.74 9.25 2.31
N LEU A 232 -8.81 9.40 3.08
CA LEU A 232 -9.74 8.29 3.38
C LEU A 232 -11.09 8.38 2.66
N GLY A 233 -11.10 9.07 1.51
CA GLY A 233 -12.20 9.07 0.56
C GLY A 233 -13.25 10.12 0.86
N SER A 234 -12.94 11.36 0.50
CA SER A 234 -13.94 12.24 -0.12
C SER A 234 -13.78 12.10 -1.63
N GLN A 235 -14.45 11.11 -2.23
CA GLN A 235 -14.76 11.15 -3.65
C GLN A 235 -16.29 11.31 -3.76
N PRO A 236 -16.77 12.16 -4.67
CA PRO A 236 -18.18 12.59 -4.75
C PRO A 236 -19.17 11.46 -5.04
#